data_AF-A0A6H1NAL0-F1
#
_entry.id   AF-A0A6H1NAL0-F1
#
_cell.length_a   1.000
_cell.length_b   1.000
_cell.length_c   1.000
_cell.angle_alpha   90.00
_cell.angle_beta   90.00
_cell.angle_gamma   90.00
#
_symmetry.space_group_name_H-M   'P 1'
#
loop_
_entity.id
_entity.type
_entity.pdbx_description
1 polymer ?
#
loop_
_entity_poly.entity_id
_entity_poly.type
_entity_poly.pdbx_seq_one_letter_code
_entity_poly.pdbx_strand_id
1 'polypeptide(L)' 'MGRGWDGAQVHLSMLDAADPRKRSAIRLILAASASQHPAVLADFRDFVHRVRPDTGADSS' A
#
# COMPACT_ATOMS: atom_id res chain seq x y z
N MET A 1 25.74 10.59 -15.20
CA MET A 1 24.64 10.90 -14.25
C MET A 1 23.66 9.74 -14.28
N GLY A 2 23.67 8.86 -13.27
CA GLY A 2 22.78 7.72 -13.22
C GLY A 2 21.37 8.16 -12.81
N ARG A 3 20.36 7.92 -13.65
CA ARG A 3 18.97 8.01 -13.20
C ARG A 3 18.66 6.78 -12.36
N GLY A 4 19.01 6.84 -11.08
CA GLY A 4 18.57 5.87 -10.09
C GLY A 4 17.06 5.99 -9.88
N TRP A 5 16.39 4.85 -9.83
CA TRP A 5 15.02 4.77 -9.37
C TRP A 5 15.08 4.38 -7.90
N ASP A 6 14.40 5.15 -7.07
CA ASP A 6 14.22 4.83 -5.66
C ASP A 6 12.85 4.17 -5.50
N GLY A 7 12.77 3.21 -4.57
CA GLY A 7 11.55 2.49 -4.32
C GLY A 7 11.32 2.22 -2.85
N ALA A 8 10.04 2.10 -2.51
CA ALA A 8 9.58 1.65 -1.21
C ALA A 8 8.63 0.48 -1.41
N GLN A 9 8.71 -0.53 -0.53
CA GLN A 9 7.79 -1.66 -0.54
C GLN A 9 7.16 -1.85 0.83
N VAL A 10 5.87 -2.17 0.83
CA VAL A 10 5.12 -2.49 2.04
C VAL A 10 4.33 -3.77 1.80
N HIS A 11 4.32 -4.64 2.81
CA HIS A 11 3.48 -5.82 2.83
C HIS A 11 2.43 -5.64 3.92
N LEU A 12 1.16 -5.63 3.52
CA LEU A 12 0.03 -5.54 4.44
C LEU A 12 -0.58 -6.92 4.59
N SER A 13 -0.73 -7.37 5.83
CA SER A 13 -1.45 -8.59 6.15
C SER A 13 -2.72 -8.20 6.90
N MET A 14 -3.87 -8.54 6.34
CA MET A 14 -5.19 -8.22 6.88
C MET A 14 -6.01 -9.49 7.01
N LEU A 15 -7.02 -9.49 7.89
CA LEU A 15 -8.01 -10.56 7.90
C LEU A 15 -8.82 -10.50 6.61
N ASP A 16 -9.17 -11.66 6.06
CA ASP A 16 -10.08 -11.71 4.93
C ASP A 16 -11.51 -11.37 5.40
N ALA A 17 -12.19 -10.50 4.64
CA ALA A 17 -13.51 -10.00 5.01
C ALA A 17 -14.61 -11.08 4.88
N ALA A 18 -14.44 -12.05 3.98
CA ALA A 18 -15.38 -13.15 3.79
C ALA A 18 -15.09 -14.33 4.73
N ASP A 19 -13.83 -14.52 5.13
CA ASP A 19 -13.40 -15.57 6.06
C ASP A 19 -12.32 -15.08 7.05
N PRO A 20 -12.69 -14.67 8.28
CA PRO A 20 -11.75 -14.10 9.25
C PRO A 20 -10.68 -15.09 9.76
N ARG A 21 -10.78 -16.38 9.39
CA ARG A 21 -9.73 -17.38 9.68
C ARG A 21 -8.60 -17.37 8.65
N LYS A 22 -8.83 -16.70 7.50
CA LYS A 22 -7.84 -16.49 6.45
C LYS A 22 -7.24 -15.09 6.55
N ARG A 23 -6.03 -14.96 6.01
CA ARG A 23 -5.34 -13.67 5.88
C ARG A 23 -5.14 -13.36 4.42
N SER A 24 -5.48 -12.13 4.05
CA SER A 24 -5.21 -11.57 2.75
C SER A 24 -3.95 -10.71 2.84
N ALA A 25 -3.03 -10.96 1.90
CA ALA A 25 -1.74 -10.31 1.83
C ALA A 25 -1.72 -9.37 0.62
N ILE A 26 -1.49 -8.08 0.85
CA ILE A 26 -1.41 -7.07 -0.20
C ILE A 26 0.00 -6.51 -0.22
N ARG A 27 0.67 -6.60 -1.37
CA ARG A 27 1.99 -5.99 -1.58
C ARG A 27 1.83 -4.69 -2.36
N LEU A 28 2.32 -3.60 -1.79
CA LEU A 28 2.33 -2.29 -2.41
C LEU A 28 3.78 -1.88 -2.68
N ILE A 29 4.04 -1.40 -3.89
CA ILE A 29 5.37 -1.00 -4.34
C ILE A 29 5.27 0.39 -4.92
N LEU A 30 6.00 1.32 -4.33
CA LEU A 30 6.27 2.64 -4.90
C LEU A 30 7.57 2.56 -5.69
N ALA A 31 7.52 2.98 -6.95
CA ALA A 31 8.70 3.19 -7.78
C ALA A 31 8.68 4.63 -8.30
N ALA A 32 9.72 5.39 -8.01
CA ALA A 32 9.84 6.78 -8.41
C ALA A 32 11.29 7.08 -8.82
N SER A 33 11.51 8.15 -9.59
CA SER A 33 12.89 8.65 -9.75
C SER A 33 13.42 9.12 -8.40
N ALA A 34 14.73 9.05 -8.18
CA ALA A 34 15.36 9.49 -6.92
C ALA A 34 15.00 10.95 -6.57
N SER A 35 14.84 11.83 -7.56
CA SER A 35 14.42 13.22 -7.34
C SER A 35 12.95 13.37 -6.93
N GLN A 36 12.09 12.43 -7.32
CA GLN A 36 10.65 12.47 -6.99
C GLN A 36 10.34 11.72 -5.69
N HIS A 37 11.15 10.71 -5.35
CA HIS A 37 10.88 9.81 -4.24
C HIS A 37 10.62 10.53 -2.90
N PRO A 38 11.39 11.56 -2.48
CA PRO A 38 11.09 12.28 -1.24
C PRO A 38 9.72 12.96 -1.23
N ALA A 39 9.24 13.44 -2.39
CA ALA A 39 7.97 14.14 -2.50
C ALA A 39 6.77 13.17 -2.44
N VAL A 40 6.89 11.98 -3.06
CA VAL A 40 5.77 11.02 -3.15
C VAL A 40 5.74 10.00 -2.00
N LEU A 41 6.79 9.92 -1.20
CA LEU A 41 6.88 8.97 -0.08
C LEU A 41 5.83 9.24 1.00
N ALA A 42 5.56 10.51 1.32
CA ALA A 42 4.54 10.89 2.30
C ALA A 42 3.14 10.49 1.82
N ASP A 43 2.80 10.85 0.58
CA ASP A 43 1.52 10.49 -0.03
C ASP A 43 1.33 8.96 -0.12
N PHE A 44 2.39 8.22 -0.43
CA PHE A 44 2.36 6.76 -0.44
C PHE A 44 2.09 6.18 0.96
N ARG A 45 2.70 6.75 2.01
CA ARG A 45 2.41 6.36 3.39
C ARG A 45 0.94 6.61 3.75
N ASP A 46 0.39 7.75 3.37
CA ASP A 46 -1.01 8.10 3.64
C ASP A 46 -1.99 7.24 2.83
N PHE A 47 -1.60 6.82 1.62
CA PHE A 47 -2.33 5.83 0.85
C PHE A 47 -2.34 4.47 1.56
N VAL A 48 -1.18 3.97 1.99
CA VAL A 48 -1.05 2.68 2.70
C VAL A 48 -1.94 2.64 3.96
N HIS A 49 -2.02 3.75 4.71
CA HIS A 49 -2.87 3.83 5.91
C HIS A 49 -4.38 3.78 5.62
N ARG A 50 -4.80 4.09 4.38
CA ARG A 50 -6.21 4.05 3.97
C ARG A 50 -6.65 2.72 3.40
N VAL A 51 -5.70 1.83 3.06
CA VAL A 51 -6.03 0.48 2.57
C VAL A 51 -6.70 -0.28 3.71
N ARG A 52 -7.96 -0.64 3.50
CA ARG A 52 -8.77 -1.43 4.41
C ARG A 52 -9.58 -2.43 3.59
N PRO A 53 -9.84 -3.64 4.10
CA PRO A 53 -10.73 -4.58 3.42
C PRO A 53 -12.10 -3.95 3.25
N ASP A 54 -12.72 -4.13 2.10
CA ASP A 54 -14.16 -3.87 1.97
C ASP A 54 -14.90 -4.94 2.78
N THR A 55 -15.60 -4.52 3.83
CA THR A 55 -16.31 -5.42 4.74
C THR A 55 -17.79 -5.52 4.40
N GLY A 56 -18.26 -4.86 3.33
CA GLY A 56 -19.67 -4.84 2.92
C GLY A 56 -20.63 -4.21 3.94
N ALA A 57 -20.11 -3.64 5.04
CA ALA A 57 -20.91 -3.10 6.14
C ALA A 57 -21.56 -1.73 5.82
N ASP A 58 -21.07 -1.03 4.78
CA ASP A 58 -21.55 0.30 4.37
C ASP A 58 -22.51 0.27 3.15
N SER A 59 -22.94 -0.91 2.71
CA SER A 59 -23.96 -1.06 1.66
C SER A 59 -25.23 -1.68 2.23
N SER A 60 -26.02 -0.85 2.94
CA SER A 60 -27.40 -1.17 3.34
C SER A 60 -28.36 -0.06 2.99
#